data_AF-A0A976HQ39-F1
#
_entry.id   AF-A0A976HQ39-F1
#
_cell.length_a   1.000
_cell.length_b   1.000
_cell.length_c   1.000
_cell.angle_alpha   90.00
_cell.angle_beta   90.00
_cell.angle_gamma   90.00
#
_symmetry.space_group_name_H-M   'P 1'
#
loop_
_entity.id
_entity.type
_entity.pdbx_description
1 polymer ?
#
loop_
_entity_poly.entity_id
_entity_poly.type
_entity_poly.pdbx_seq_one_letter_code
_entity_poly.pdbx_strand_id
1 'polypeptide(L)' 'MDRGHLISTENFFEAYDLCKDVDKKDIPFVALSLEFNAPLWTRDDKLKAHLRSRGFYNFFDEQIL' A
#
# COMPACT_ATOMS: atom_id res chain seq x y z
N MET A 1 11.09 12.68 -22.87
CA MET A 1 10.27 12.48 -21.65
C MET A 1 10.76 11.21 -21.01
N ASP A 2 11.56 11.34 -19.97
CA ASP A 2 11.89 10.20 -19.13
C ASP A 2 10.56 9.66 -18.59
N ARG A 3 10.24 8.38 -18.83
CA ARG A 3 9.03 7.77 -18.27
C ARG A 3 9.34 7.42 -16.81
N GLY A 4 9.66 8.46 -16.04
CA GLY A 4 10.15 8.36 -14.67
C GLY A 4 9.25 7.40 -13.91
N HIS A 5 9.88 6.39 -13.30
CA HIS A 5 9.20 5.51 -12.37
C HIS A 5 8.54 6.39 -11.30
N LEU A 6 7.20 6.48 -11.34
CA LEU A 6 6.38 7.27 -10.41
C LEU A 6 6.48 6.76 -8.96
N ILE A 7 7.04 5.57 -8.78
CA ILE A 7 7.25 4.88 -7.51
C ILE A 7 8.65 4.28 -7.57
N SER A 8 9.43 4.43 -6.50
CA SER A 8 10.76 3.81 -6.40
C SER A 8 10.67 2.28 -6.52
N THR A 9 11.74 1.67 -7.04
CA THR A 9 11.83 0.20 -7.12
C THR A 9 11.74 -0.45 -5.73
N GLU A 10 12.32 0.20 -4.71
CA GLU A 10 12.25 -0.24 -3.31
C GLU A 10 10.80 -0.30 -2.81
N ASN A 11 10.04 0.80 -2.92
CA ASN A 11 8.65 0.85 -2.48
C ASN A 11 7.76 -0.11 -3.27
N PHE A 12 8.06 -0.34 -4.55
CA PHE A 12 7.34 -1.33 -5.35
C PHE A 12 7.58 -2.77 -4.86
N PHE A 13 8.83 -3.13 -4.53
CA PHE A 13 9.15 -4.45 -3.97
C PHE A 13 8.60 -4.65 -2.57
N GLU A 14 8.64 -3.62 -1.72
CA GLU A 14 8.02 -3.68 -0.40
C GLU A 14 6.51 -3.91 -0.52
N ALA A 15 5.82 -3.15 -1.37
CA ALA A 15 4.40 -3.35 -1.64
C ALA A 15 4.09 -4.74 -2.22
N TYR A 16 4.97 -5.27 -3.08
CA TYR A 16 4.85 -6.65 -3.57
C TYR A 16 4.93 -7.65 -2.41
N ASP A 17 5.92 -7.53 -1.52
CA ASP A 17 6.09 -8.43 -0.37
C ASP A 17 4.99 -8.30 0.69
N LEU A 18 4.32 -7.15 0.74
CA LEU A 18 3.14 -6.90 1.57
C LEU A 18 1.85 -7.50 0.99
N CYS A 19 1.71 -7.60 -0.33
CA CYS A 19 0.43 -7.95 -0.97
C CYS A 19 0.41 -9.29 -1.72
N LYS A 20 1.57 -9.90 -2.02
CA LYS A 20 1.68 -11.08 -2.91
C LYS A 20 0.82 -12.29 -2.48
N ASP A 21 0.53 -12.41 -1.19
CA ASP A 21 -0.22 -13.53 -0.60
C ASP A 21 -1.71 -13.23 -0.39
N VAL A 22 -2.20 -12.03 -0.76
CA VAL A 22 -3.62 -11.63 -0.65
C VAL A 22 -4.21 -11.25 -2.00
N ASP A 23 -3.78 -10.13 -2.57
CA ASP A 23 -4.19 -9.68 -3.89
C ASP A 23 -3.12 -8.78 -4.51
N LYS A 24 -2.61 -9.19 -5.69
CA LYS A 24 -1.60 -8.45 -6.43
C LYS A 24 -2.13 -7.12 -6.98
N LYS A 25 -3.45 -6.96 -7.08
CA LYS A 25 -4.07 -5.70 -7.52
C LYS A 25 -3.90 -4.56 -6.53
N ASP A 26 -3.62 -4.87 -5.26
CA ASP A 26 -3.40 -3.88 -4.22
C ASP A 26 -1.98 -3.28 -4.22
N ILE A 27 -1.03 -3.94 -4.90
CA ILE A 27 0.39 -3.54 -4.94
C ILE A 27 0.57 -2.07 -5.34
N PRO A 28 -0.04 -1.56 -6.43
CA PRO A 28 0.19 -0.17 -6.84
C PRO A 28 -0.31 0.85 -5.80
N PHE A 29 -1.39 0.54 -5.06
CA PHE A 29 -1.96 1.44 -4.06
C PHE A 29 -1.12 1.47 -2.78
N VAL A 30 -0.66 0.31 -2.32
CA VAL A 30 0.27 0.21 -1.19
C VAL A 30 1.60 0.87 -1.54
N ALA A 31 2.12 0.63 -2.75
CA ALA A 31 3.37 1.25 -3.21
C ALA A 31 3.26 2.79 -3.27
N LEU A 32 2.12 3.32 -3.69
CA LEU A 32 1.85 4.75 -3.68
C LEU A 32 1.78 5.32 -2.26
N SER A 33 1.15 4.59 -1.34
CA SER A 33 1.08 4.94 0.08
C SER A 33 2.49 5.02 0.70
N LEU A 34 3.37 4.07 0.38
CA LEU A 34 4.77 4.07 0.81
C LEU A 34 5.55 5.24 0.20
N GLU A 35 5.44 5.45 -1.12
CA GLU A 35 6.16 6.51 -1.84
C GLU A 35 5.88 7.92 -1.28
N PHE A 36 4.63 8.19 -0.93
CA PHE A 36 4.22 9.51 -0.42
C PHE A 36 4.10 9.56 1.10
N ASN A 37 4.42 8.47 1.81
CA ASN A 37 4.15 8.30 3.24
C ASN A 37 2.72 8.72 3.63
N ALA A 38 1.75 8.38 2.77
CA ALA A 38 0.36 8.79 2.87
C ALA A 38 -0.50 7.62 3.36
N PRO A 39 -1.57 7.86 4.15
CA PRO A 39 -2.45 6.78 4.59
C PRO A 39 -3.09 6.04 3.43
N LEU A 40 -3.09 4.70 3.48
CA LEU A 40 -3.82 3.88 2.52
C LEU A 40 -5.32 4.00 2.79
N TRP A 41 -6.05 4.52 1.81
CA TRP A 41 -7.51 4.55 1.85
C TRP A 41 -8.09 3.30 1.20
N THR A 42 -8.70 2.44 2.02
CA THR A 42 -9.37 1.22 1.57
C THR A 42 -10.44 0.82 2.59
N ARG A 43 -11.49 0.13 2.11
CA ARG A 43 -12.52 -0.50 2.94
C ARG A 43 -12.38 -2.03 2.98
N ASP A 44 -11.34 -2.58 2.37
CA ASP A 44 -11.09 -4.02 2.40
C ASP A 44 -10.49 -4.43 3.76
N ASP A 45 -11.32 -5.00 4.62
CA ASP A 45 -10.91 -5.45 5.95
C ASP A 45 -9.95 -6.64 5.91
N LYS A 46 -10.03 -7.49 4.88
CA LYS A 46 -9.13 -8.63 4.71
C LYS A 46 -7.72 -8.14 4.37
N LEU A 47 -7.61 -7.16 3.46
CA LEU A 47 -6.35 -6.49 3.15
C LEU A 47 -5.79 -5.79 4.39
N LYS A 48 -6.61 -5.00 5.11
CA LYS A 48 -6.17 -4.33 6.35
C LYS A 48 -5.61 -5.31 7.37
N ALA A 49 -6.31 -6.41 7.62
CA ALA A 49 -5.87 -7.42 8.58
C ALA A 49 -4.53 -8.05 8.16
N HIS A 50 -4.38 -8.39 6.88
CA HIS A 50 -3.12 -8.92 6.36
C HIS A 50 -1.98 -7.92 6.48
N LEU A 51 -2.15 -6.69 5.98
CA LEU A 51 -1.14 -5.64 6.03
C LEU A 51 -0.71 -5.32 7.47
N ARG A 52 -1.64 -5.26 8.43
CA ARG A 52 -1.32 -5.11 9.86
C ARG A 52 -0.46 -6.26 10.38
N SER A 53 -0.78 -7.50 10.02
CA SER A 53 0.05 -8.66 10.40
C SER A 53 1.47 -8.63 9.83
N ARG A 54 1.70 -7.80 8.81
CA ARG A 54 2.99 -7.58 8.14
C ARG A 54 3.67 -6.27 8.54
N GLY A 55 3.11 -5.53 9.51
CA GLY A 55 3.70 -4.30 10.05
C GLY A 55 3.24 -3.00 9.40
N PHE A 56 2.29 -3.04 8.47
CA PHE A 56 1.73 -1.84 7.84
C PHE A 56 0.47 -1.37 8.59
N TYR A 57 0.50 -0.15 9.12
CA TYR A 57 -0.57 0.42 9.95
C TYR A 57 -1.11 1.77 9.45
N ASN A 58 -0.52 2.34 8.40
CA ASN A 58 -0.88 3.68 7.91
C ASN A 58 -2.15 3.61 7.05
N PHE A 59 -3.32 3.64 7.67
CA PHE A 59 -4.63 3.64 7.00
C PHE A 59 -5.36 4.95 7.23
N PHE A 60 -6.12 5.40 6.23
CA PHE A 60 -7.08 6.48 6.42
C PHE A 60 -8.28 5.99 7.22
N ASP A 61 -8.64 6.68 8.30
CA ASP A 61 -9.85 6.41 9.08
C ASP A 61 -10.94 7.42 8.71
N GLU A 62 -12.04 6.92 8.15
CA GLU A 62 -13.19 7.74 7.72
C GLU A 62 -13.97 8.32 8.92
N GLN A 63 -13.71 7.86 10.15
CA GLN A 63 -14.41 8.32 11.37
C GLN A 63 -14.01 9.73 11.83
N ILE A 64 -13.07 10.40 11.16
CA ILE A 64 -12.56 11.74 11.51
C ILE A 64 -13.22 12.86 10.68
N LEU A 65 -14.28 12.58 9.91
CA LEU A 65 -15.04 13.58 9.14
C LEU A 65 -16.46 13.79 9.68
#